data_AF-A0A351T648-F1
#
_entry.id   AF-A0A351T648-F1
#
_cell.length_a   1.000
_cell.length_b   1.000
_cell.length_c   1.000
_cell.angle_alpha   90.00
_cell.angle_beta   90.00
_cell.angle_gamma   90.00
#
_symmetry.space_group_name_H-M   'P 1'
#
loop_
_entity.id
_entity.type
_entity.pdbx_description
1 polymer ?
#
loop_
_entity_poly.entity_id
_entity_poly.type
_entity_poly.pdbx_seq_one_letter_code
_entity_poly.pdbx_strand_id
1 'polypeptide(L)'
;MFSNEVIATRADSASKIRFLDDTMLTVGPDSKVTLDEFVYDPKSQNSKMVINTAIGVARFVTGKMGSASYKIATPTATIGVRGTVFTVFVAANGATSIVVENGAVNVTGQNGLPVDVPAGLATNVQPGEPPSDPAPPDADTEAQIAEMDVTLLLGGEDSGGGSGGGSDSPQDGEEELLEIMDETEELREAGCGC
;
A
#
# COMPACT_ATOMS: atom_id res chain seq x y z
N MET A 1 7.82 -7.91 18.32
CA MET A 1 8.12 -8.69 17.11
C MET A 1 6.81 -9.28 16.66
N PHE A 2 6.44 -9.06 15.41
CA PHE A 2 5.30 -9.73 14.76
C PHE A 2 5.83 -10.59 13.62
N SER A 3 5.16 -11.71 13.31
CA SER A 3 5.61 -12.67 12.29
C SER A 3 4.49 -13.60 11.88
N ASN A 4 4.35 -13.84 10.57
CA ASN A 4 3.32 -14.66 9.94
C ASN A 4 1.88 -14.12 10.09
N GLU A 5 1.71 -12.80 10.24
CA GLU A 5 0.37 -12.19 10.20
C GLU A 5 -0.13 -12.13 8.75
N VAL A 6 -1.35 -12.57 8.49
CA VAL A 6 -1.95 -12.60 7.15
C VAL A 6 -3.07 -11.56 7.07
N ILE A 7 -2.92 -10.63 6.14
CA ILE A 7 -3.90 -9.61 5.78
C ILE A 7 -4.52 -10.03 4.45
N ALA A 8 -5.84 -10.13 4.39
CA ALA A 8 -6.56 -10.49 3.18
C ALA A 8 -7.85 -9.66 3.05
N THR A 9 -8.08 -9.15 1.86
CA THR A 9 -9.23 -8.32 1.48
C THR A 9 -10.12 -9.05 0.48
N ARG A 10 -11.32 -8.52 0.26
CA ARG A 10 -12.26 -8.96 -0.80
C ARG A 10 -12.29 -7.90 -1.91
N ALA A 11 -12.93 -8.20 -3.04
CA ALA A 11 -13.09 -7.28 -4.17
C ALA A 11 -13.50 -5.84 -3.76
N ASP A 12 -14.55 -5.68 -2.96
CA ASP A 12 -15.05 -4.35 -2.56
C ASP A 12 -14.44 -3.83 -1.24
N SER A 13 -13.18 -4.19 -0.94
CA SER A 13 -12.56 -3.94 0.37
C SER A 13 -11.09 -3.54 0.24
N ALA A 14 -10.73 -2.49 0.99
CA ALA A 14 -9.34 -2.09 1.23
C ALA A 14 -9.09 -2.01 2.75
N SER A 15 -7.84 -2.07 3.16
CA SER A 15 -7.43 -1.90 4.55
C SER A 15 -6.13 -1.11 4.63
N LYS A 16 -6.04 -0.20 5.60
CA LYS A 16 -4.82 0.59 5.84
C LYS A 16 -4.30 0.30 7.24
N ILE A 17 -3.01 -0.02 7.31
CA ILE A 17 -2.32 -0.44 8.53
C ILE A 17 -1.15 0.49 8.77
N ARG A 18 -1.04 1.05 9.98
CA ARG A 18 0.11 1.84 10.43
C ARG A 18 0.97 1.00 11.38
N PHE A 19 2.27 0.94 11.10
CA PHE A 19 3.26 0.28 11.93
C PHE A 19 3.90 1.23 12.96
N LEU A 20 4.59 0.66 13.96
CA LEU A 20 5.20 1.41 15.07
C LEU A 20 6.32 2.37 14.64
N ASP A 21 6.86 2.21 13.45
CA ASP A 21 7.88 3.07 12.84
C ASP A 21 7.26 4.17 11.95
N ASP A 22 5.93 4.29 11.91
CA ASP A 22 5.12 5.09 10.97
C ASP A 22 5.14 4.60 9.50
N THR A 23 5.59 3.38 9.21
CA THR A 23 5.31 2.76 7.91
C THR A 23 3.80 2.60 7.73
N MET A 24 3.29 2.91 6.54
CA MET A 24 1.90 2.61 6.16
C MET A 24 1.87 1.53 5.08
N LEU A 25 1.02 0.53 5.29
CA LEU A 25 0.65 -0.47 4.30
C LEU A 25 -0.84 -0.28 3.98
N THR A 26 -1.15 0.06 2.74
CA THR A 26 -2.51 -0.07 2.19
C THR A 26 -2.58 -1.38 1.41
N VAL A 27 -3.57 -2.21 1.70
CA VAL A 27 -3.92 -3.42 0.96
C VAL A 27 -5.25 -3.15 0.28
N GLY A 28 -5.31 -3.20 -1.05
CA GLY A 28 -6.54 -2.93 -1.81
C GLY A 28 -7.37 -4.19 -2.09
N PRO A 29 -8.31 -4.13 -3.05
CA PRO A 29 -9.14 -5.25 -3.50
C PRO A 29 -8.41 -6.58 -3.73
N ASP A 30 -9.11 -7.69 -3.49
CA ASP A 30 -8.73 -9.08 -3.83
C ASP A 30 -7.26 -9.45 -3.51
N SER A 31 -6.75 -8.93 -2.41
CA SER A 31 -5.33 -8.98 -2.07
C SER A 31 -5.04 -9.95 -0.94
N LYS A 32 -3.84 -10.51 -0.96
CA LYS A 32 -3.29 -11.29 0.15
C LYS A 32 -1.84 -10.91 0.41
N VAL A 33 -1.60 -10.36 1.59
CA VAL A 33 -0.29 -9.90 2.06
C VAL A 33 0.03 -10.59 3.38
N THR A 34 1.24 -11.16 3.49
CA THR A 34 1.76 -11.73 4.73
C THR A 34 2.87 -10.83 5.27
N LEU A 35 2.81 -10.49 6.56
CA LEU A 35 3.91 -9.88 7.29
C LEU A 35 4.76 -10.99 7.92
N ASP A 36 5.79 -11.43 7.21
CA ASP A 36 6.67 -12.53 7.64
C ASP A 36 7.48 -12.12 8.89
N GLU A 37 7.95 -10.87 8.95
CA GLU A 37 8.76 -10.36 10.06
C GLU A 37 8.62 -8.84 10.22
N PHE A 38 8.34 -8.39 11.44
CA PHE A 38 8.48 -6.98 11.84
C PHE A 38 9.21 -6.84 13.18
N VAL A 39 10.38 -6.18 13.11
CA VAL A 39 11.24 -5.81 14.22
C VAL A 39 11.53 -4.32 14.10
N TYR A 40 11.12 -3.55 15.09
CA TYR A 40 11.46 -2.12 15.20
C TYR A 40 12.09 -1.83 16.55
N ASP A 41 13.27 -1.22 16.53
CA ASP A 41 13.94 -0.66 17.69
C ASP A 41 14.46 0.74 17.33
N PRO A 42 13.87 1.84 17.86
CA PRO A 42 14.30 3.20 17.56
C PRO A 42 15.70 3.53 18.09
N LYS A 43 16.32 2.65 18.88
CA LYS A 43 17.68 2.81 19.44
C LYS A 43 18.72 1.95 18.72
N SER A 44 18.33 1.12 17.76
CA SER A 44 19.20 0.15 17.09
C SER A 44 19.01 0.14 15.58
N GLN A 45 20.08 -0.14 14.85
CA GLN A 45 20.03 -0.33 13.40
C GLN A 45 19.47 -1.71 13.01
N ASN A 46 19.19 -2.59 13.98
CA ASN A 46 18.65 -3.95 13.77
C ASN A 46 17.14 -3.98 13.46
N SER A 47 16.55 -2.86 13.04
CA SER A 47 15.16 -2.82 12.61
C SER A 47 15.03 -3.50 11.23
N LYS A 48 13.92 -4.23 11.01
CA LYS A 48 13.68 -5.07 9.83
C LYS A 48 12.20 -5.28 9.59
N MET A 49 11.79 -5.23 8.32
CA MET A 49 10.45 -5.56 7.85
C MET A 49 10.54 -6.45 6.61
N VAL A 50 9.91 -7.61 6.68
CA VAL A 50 9.76 -8.55 5.55
C VAL A 50 8.28 -8.75 5.30
N ILE A 51 7.83 -8.41 4.09
CA ILE A 51 6.44 -8.55 3.64
C ILE A 51 6.42 -9.38 2.36
N ASN A 52 5.41 -10.24 2.23
CA ASN A 52 5.16 -11.09 1.07
C ASN A 52 3.78 -10.78 0.48
N THR A 53 3.74 -10.15 -0.69
CA THR A 53 2.50 -9.88 -1.43
C THR A 53 2.27 -11.03 -2.40
N ALA A 54 1.29 -11.89 -2.10
CA ALA A 54 1.04 -13.11 -2.87
C ALA A 54 0.16 -12.88 -4.10
N ILE A 55 -0.82 -11.97 -4.01
CA ILE A 55 -1.75 -11.57 -5.06
C ILE A 55 -2.39 -10.22 -4.70
N GLY A 56 -2.86 -9.49 -5.71
CA GLY A 56 -3.61 -8.23 -5.56
C GLY A 56 -2.70 -7.00 -5.55
N VAL A 57 -3.14 -5.93 -4.87
CA VAL A 57 -2.47 -4.63 -4.80
C VAL A 57 -2.10 -4.24 -3.37
N ALA A 58 -0.86 -3.77 -3.19
CA ALA A 58 -0.41 -3.20 -1.93
C ALA A 58 0.45 -1.93 -2.16
N ARG A 59 0.09 -0.81 -1.52
CA ARG A 59 0.91 0.41 -1.46
C ARG A 59 1.66 0.48 -0.14
N PHE A 60 2.95 0.81 -0.23
CA PHE A 60 3.87 0.95 0.88
C PHE A 60 4.35 2.40 0.98
N VAL A 61 4.27 2.98 2.17
CA VAL A 61 4.89 4.26 2.54
C VAL A 61 5.93 3.95 3.62
N THR A 62 7.22 4.06 3.32
CA THR A 62 8.26 3.77 4.32
C THR A 62 8.25 4.76 5.48
N GLY A 63 8.30 4.24 6.70
CA GLY A 63 8.48 4.98 7.93
C GLY A 63 9.96 5.18 8.30
N LYS A 64 10.22 5.18 9.61
CA LYS A 64 11.48 5.62 10.25
C LYS A 64 12.64 4.61 10.19
N MET A 65 12.42 3.38 9.74
CA MET A 65 13.52 2.42 9.58
C MET A 65 14.44 2.82 8.41
N GLY A 66 15.71 2.43 8.46
CA GLY A 66 16.63 2.65 7.35
C GLY A 66 16.19 1.88 6.11
N SER A 67 16.45 2.39 4.90
CA SER A 67 15.87 1.82 3.68
C SER A 67 16.22 0.33 3.46
N ALA A 68 17.43 -0.08 3.87
CA ALA A 68 17.89 -1.48 3.81
C ALA A 68 17.15 -2.43 4.78
N SER A 69 16.36 -1.91 5.73
CA SER A 69 15.53 -2.70 6.64
C SER A 69 14.28 -3.27 5.99
N TYR A 70 13.82 -2.69 4.87
CA TYR A 70 12.59 -3.11 4.19
C TYR A 70 12.89 -4.08 3.04
N LYS A 71 12.21 -5.23 3.06
CA LYS A 71 12.20 -6.20 1.96
C LYS A 71 10.77 -6.60 1.64
N ILE A 72 10.33 -6.34 0.42
CA ILE A 72 9.03 -6.83 -0.09
C ILE A 72 9.33 -7.96 -1.06
N ALA A 73 8.62 -9.07 -0.93
CA ALA A 73 8.70 -10.23 -1.80
C ALA A 73 7.37 -10.43 -2.52
N THR A 74 7.43 -10.93 -3.75
CA THR A 74 6.30 -11.38 -4.55
C THR A 74 6.66 -12.74 -5.17
N PRO A 75 5.74 -13.44 -5.85
CA PRO A 75 6.05 -14.70 -6.52
C PRO A 75 7.21 -14.61 -7.52
N THR A 76 7.39 -13.46 -8.20
CA THR A 76 8.40 -13.31 -9.26
C THR A 76 9.56 -12.36 -8.93
N ALA A 77 9.42 -11.49 -7.92
CA ALA A 77 10.39 -10.46 -7.61
C ALA A 77 10.67 -10.29 -6.10
N THR A 78 11.89 -9.84 -5.80
CA THR A 78 12.25 -9.23 -4.52
C THR A 78 12.50 -7.75 -4.73
N ILE A 79 11.93 -6.91 -3.87
CA ILE A 79 12.01 -5.45 -3.93
C ILE A 79 12.75 -4.98 -2.66
N GLY A 80 13.93 -4.40 -2.86
CA GLY A 80 14.67 -3.68 -1.84
C GLY A 80 14.32 -2.19 -1.90
N VAL A 81 13.98 -1.58 -0.77
CA VAL A 81 13.47 -0.20 -0.76
C VAL A 81 14.62 0.79 -0.58
N ARG A 82 14.60 1.92 -1.29
CA ARG A 82 15.59 3.01 -1.14
C ARG A 82 14.98 4.32 -0.61
N GLY A 83 13.96 4.20 0.22
CA GLY A 83 13.20 5.31 0.83
C GLY A 83 12.17 5.86 -0.15
N THR A 84 10.89 5.54 0.05
CA THR A 84 9.91 5.67 -1.05
C THR A 84 8.46 5.38 -0.64
N VAL A 85 7.53 5.99 -1.40
CA VAL A 85 6.15 5.55 -1.58
C VAL A 85 6.07 4.78 -2.90
N PHE A 86 5.57 3.54 -2.87
CA PHE A 86 5.43 2.70 -4.06
C PHE A 86 4.25 1.74 -3.94
N THR A 87 3.69 1.36 -5.08
CA THR A 87 2.59 0.39 -5.18
C THR A 87 3.05 -0.86 -5.93
N VAL A 88 2.68 -2.03 -5.42
CA VAL A 88 2.98 -3.34 -5.99
C VAL A 88 1.68 -4.03 -6.37
N PHE A 89 1.59 -4.47 -7.62
CA PHE A 89 0.51 -5.29 -8.16
C PHE A 89 1.04 -6.69 -8.45
N VAL A 90 0.30 -7.72 -8.03
CA VAL A 90 0.63 -9.12 -8.29
C VAL A 90 -0.58 -9.81 -8.90
N ALA A 91 -0.52 -10.11 -10.19
CA ALA A 91 -1.58 -10.80 -10.91
C ALA A 91 -1.66 -12.29 -10.51
N ALA A 92 -2.78 -12.94 -10.83
CA ALA A 92 -3.02 -14.35 -10.48
C ALA A 92 -2.02 -15.36 -11.08
N ASN A 93 -1.30 -14.98 -12.14
CA ASN A 93 -0.19 -15.77 -12.72
C ASN A 93 1.17 -15.49 -12.04
N GLY A 94 1.21 -14.63 -11.02
CA GLY A 94 2.42 -14.17 -10.33
C GLY A 94 3.14 -12.98 -10.97
N ALA A 95 2.74 -12.53 -12.17
CA ALA A 95 3.35 -11.36 -12.81
C ALA A 95 3.21 -10.13 -11.90
N THR A 96 4.33 -9.45 -11.67
CA THR A 96 4.41 -8.34 -10.70
C THR A 96 4.67 -7.03 -11.42
N SER A 97 3.82 -6.01 -11.24
CA SER A 97 4.11 -4.62 -11.62
C SER A 97 4.44 -3.80 -10.36
N ILE A 98 5.47 -2.96 -10.43
CA ILE A 98 5.86 -2.05 -9.35
C ILE A 98 5.84 -0.63 -9.90
N VAL A 99 5.09 0.28 -9.27
CA VAL A 99 5.04 1.71 -9.59
C VAL A 99 5.65 2.52 -8.45
N VAL A 100 6.54 3.45 -8.77
CA VAL A 100 7.30 4.24 -7.79
C VAL A 100 6.80 5.67 -7.77
N GLU A 101 6.22 6.10 -6.64
CA GLU A 101 5.57 7.40 -6.53
C GLU A 101 6.53 8.50 -6.00
N ASN A 102 7.54 8.17 -5.17
CA ASN A 102 8.26 9.21 -4.38
C ASN A 102 9.66 9.68 -4.86
N GLY A 103 10.76 8.92 -4.88
CA GLY A 103 10.96 7.52 -4.50
C GLY A 103 12.11 6.85 -5.27
N ALA A 104 12.69 5.77 -4.72
CA ALA A 104 13.36 4.73 -5.52
C ALA A 104 13.22 3.34 -4.89
N VAL A 105 13.16 2.30 -5.73
CA VAL A 105 13.24 0.88 -5.32
C VAL A 105 14.21 0.14 -6.20
N ASN A 106 14.77 -0.95 -5.67
CA ASN A 106 15.62 -1.89 -6.39
C ASN A 106 14.85 -3.21 -6.57
N VAL A 107 14.50 -3.56 -7.80
CA VAL A 107 13.70 -4.75 -8.12
C VAL A 107 14.61 -5.84 -8.69
N THR A 108 14.56 -7.04 -8.11
CA THR A 108 15.32 -8.20 -8.57
C THR A 108 14.35 -9.34 -8.87
N GLY A 109 14.21 -9.69 -10.15
CA GLY A 109 13.47 -10.90 -10.58
C GLY A 109 14.25 -12.18 -10.26
N GLN A 110 13.58 -13.34 -10.27
CA GLN A 110 14.18 -14.63 -9.85
C GLN A 110 15.53 -14.98 -10.51
N ASN A 111 15.72 -14.60 -11.78
CA ASN A 111 16.92 -14.91 -12.57
C ASN A 111 17.64 -13.65 -13.12
N GLY A 112 17.29 -12.45 -12.64
CA GLY A 112 17.72 -11.17 -13.21
C GLY A 112 18.85 -10.49 -12.45
N LEU A 113 19.51 -9.52 -13.11
CA LEU A 113 20.21 -8.47 -12.39
C LEU A 113 19.19 -7.51 -11.74
N PRO A 114 19.53 -6.87 -10.62
CA PRO A 114 18.67 -5.85 -10.03
C PRO A 114 18.51 -4.62 -10.92
N VAL A 115 17.29 -4.13 -11.07
CA VAL A 115 16.94 -2.89 -11.77
C VAL A 115 16.55 -1.83 -10.74
N ASP A 116 17.18 -0.66 -10.80
CA ASP A 116 16.79 0.50 -9.98
C ASP A 116 15.67 1.28 -10.69
N VAL A 117 14.52 1.41 -10.02
CA VAL A 117 13.32 2.10 -10.52
C VAL A 117 13.15 3.40 -9.73
N PRO A 118 13.30 4.58 -10.35
CA PRO A 118 13.09 5.88 -9.71
C PRO A 118 11.62 6.32 -9.75
N ALA A 119 11.31 7.40 -9.03
CA ALA A 119 10.03 8.08 -9.01
C ALA A 119 9.44 8.37 -10.40
N GLY A 120 8.12 8.24 -10.53
CA GLY A 120 7.37 8.46 -11.76
C GLY A 120 7.49 7.34 -12.79
N LEU A 121 8.25 6.28 -12.50
CA LEU A 121 8.42 5.12 -13.36
C LEU A 121 7.91 3.83 -12.68
N ALA A 122 7.73 2.82 -13.51
CA ALA A 122 7.29 1.49 -13.18
C ALA A 122 8.18 0.45 -13.86
N THR A 123 8.16 -0.78 -13.34
CA THR A 123 8.75 -1.98 -13.99
C THR A 123 7.78 -3.14 -13.86
N ASN A 124 7.84 -4.08 -14.80
CA ASN A 124 7.08 -5.32 -14.77
C ASN A 124 8.02 -6.54 -14.71
N VAL A 125 7.63 -7.57 -13.96
CA VAL A 125 8.39 -8.81 -13.77
C VAL A 125 7.48 -10.01 -14.06
N GLN A 126 7.58 -10.56 -15.26
CA GLN A 126 6.89 -11.79 -15.64
C GLN A 126 7.52 -13.03 -14.99
N PRO A 127 6.77 -14.14 -14.81
CA PRO A 127 7.30 -15.36 -14.23
C PRO A 127 8.51 -15.93 -14.99
N GLY A 128 9.65 -15.97 -14.30
CA GLY A 128 10.92 -16.50 -14.82
C GLY A 128 11.78 -15.49 -15.60
N GLU A 129 11.24 -14.32 -15.92
CA GLU A 129 11.93 -13.25 -16.66
C GLU A 129 12.61 -12.23 -15.71
N PRO A 130 13.65 -11.50 -16.17
CA PRO A 130 14.16 -10.34 -15.44
C PRO A 130 13.12 -9.19 -15.43
N PRO A 131 13.26 -8.19 -14.53
CA PRO A 131 12.45 -6.98 -14.58
C PRO A 131 12.65 -6.22 -15.90
N SER A 132 11.59 -5.61 -16.41
CA SER A 132 11.65 -4.71 -17.56
C SER A 132 12.46 -3.45 -17.24
N ASP A 133 12.99 -2.78 -18.28
CA ASP A 133 13.53 -1.43 -18.13
C ASP A 133 12.46 -0.49 -17.53
N PRO A 134 12.85 0.48 -16.68
CA PRO A 134 11.90 1.43 -16.10
C PRO A 134 11.23 2.32 -17.16
N ALA A 135 9.89 2.32 -17.18
CA ALA A 135 9.07 3.12 -18.09
C ALA A 135 7.95 3.82 -17.30
N PRO A 136 7.30 4.88 -17.81
CA PRO A 136 6.11 5.43 -17.17
C PRO A 136 5.04 4.34 -16.97
N PRO A 137 4.23 4.38 -15.89
CA PRO A 137 3.12 3.46 -15.72
C PRO A 137 2.11 3.58 -16.88
N ASP A 138 1.44 2.48 -17.21
CA ASP A 138 0.34 2.48 -18.16
C ASP A 138 -0.98 2.93 -17.49
N ALA A 139 -1.95 3.33 -18.31
CA ALA A 139 -3.24 3.85 -17.85
C ALA A 139 -4.02 2.80 -17.03
N ASP A 140 -3.86 1.51 -17.32
CA ASP A 140 -4.51 0.42 -16.58
C ASP A 140 -3.94 0.29 -15.15
N THR A 141 -2.63 0.50 -14.99
CA THR A 141 -2.00 0.52 -13.67
C THR A 141 -2.37 1.79 -12.90
N GLU A 142 -2.36 2.97 -13.55
CA GLU A 142 -2.81 4.22 -12.92
C GLU A 142 -4.28 4.15 -12.46
N ALA A 143 -5.16 3.53 -13.27
CA ALA A 143 -6.56 3.32 -12.92
C ALA A 143 -6.73 2.43 -11.67
N GLN A 144 -5.99 1.33 -11.57
CA GLN A 144 -6.04 0.45 -10.38
C GLN A 144 -5.50 1.12 -9.12
N ILE A 145 -4.48 2.01 -9.23
CA ILE A 145 -4.03 2.83 -8.10
C ILE A 145 -5.18 3.73 -7.63
N ALA A 146 -5.85 4.43 -8.56
CA ALA A 146 -6.97 5.30 -8.23
C ALA A 146 -8.18 4.54 -7.65
N GLU A 147 -8.48 3.34 -8.15
CA GLU A 147 -9.54 2.48 -7.62
C GLU A 147 -9.26 2.05 -6.17
N MET A 148 -8.04 1.62 -5.85
CA MET A 148 -7.64 1.32 -4.48
C MET A 148 -7.81 2.53 -3.55
N ASP A 149 -7.46 3.74 -4.02
CA ASP A 149 -7.63 4.98 -3.24
C ASP A 149 -9.11 5.35 -3.03
N VAL A 150 -9.96 5.15 -4.05
CA VAL A 150 -11.42 5.31 -3.92
C VAL A 150 -12.01 4.29 -2.94
N THR A 151 -11.65 3.01 -3.06
CA THR A 151 -12.16 1.95 -2.17
C THR A 151 -11.73 2.19 -0.72
N LEU A 152 -10.53 2.71 -0.48
CA LEU A 152 -10.08 3.11 0.85
C LEU A 152 -10.87 4.30 1.42
N LEU A 153 -11.30 5.25 0.58
CA LEU A 153 -12.12 6.39 1.01
C LEU A 153 -13.58 5.98 1.29
N LEU A 154 -14.12 5.02 0.55
CA LEU A 154 -15.53 4.60 0.66
C LEU A 154 -15.76 3.48 1.69
N GLY A 155 -14.75 2.64 1.95
CA GLY A 155 -14.83 1.47 2.83
C GLY A 155 -13.79 1.45 3.96
N GLY A 156 -13.25 2.62 4.33
CA GLY A 156 -12.13 2.76 5.26
C GLY A 156 -12.46 2.48 6.73
N GLU A 157 -12.63 1.21 7.09
CA GLU A 157 -12.45 0.76 8.48
C GLU A 157 -10.97 0.97 8.89
N ASP A 158 -10.71 2.01 9.71
CA ASP A 158 -9.41 2.17 10.37
C ASP A 158 -9.20 1.00 11.34
N SER A 159 -8.44 0.00 10.91
CA SER A 159 -8.15 -1.23 11.65
C SER A 159 -7.13 -0.97 12.76
N GLY A 160 -7.51 -0.07 13.68
CA GLY A 160 -6.75 0.29 14.86
C GLY A 160 -6.79 -0.79 15.93
N GLY A 161 -5.71 -1.56 16.03
CA GLY A 161 -5.45 -2.43 17.18
C GLY A 161 -5.92 -3.87 17.02
N GLY A 162 -5.07 -4.81 17.45
CA GLY A 162 -5.30 -6.24 17.26
C GLY A 162 -6.48 -6.80 18.07
N SER A 163 -7.18 -7.78 17.50
CA SER A 163 -8.28 -8.48 18.16
C SER A 163 -7.85 -9.87 18.66
N GLY A 164 -7.76 -10.00 19.99
CA GLY A 164 -8.05 -11.28 20.63
C GLY A 164 -9.57 -11.49 20.60
N GLY A 165 -10.02 -12.66 20.15
CA GLY A 165 -11.40 -12.83 19.68
C GLY A 165 -12.50 -12.92 20.75
N GLY A 166 -13.74 -12.85 20.27
CA GLY A 166 -14.98 -13.08 21.03
C GLY A 166 -16.20 -12.69 20.20
N SER A 167 -17.25 -13.53 20.24
CA SER A 167 -18.63 -13.32 19.75
C SER A 167 -19.21 -11.91 20.05
N ASP A 168 -20.18 -11.37 19.32
CA ASP A 168 -21.42 -11.98 18.81
C ASP A 168 -22.10 -11.09 17.72
N SER A 169 -23.23 -11.53 17.15
CA SER A 169 -23.96 -10.81 16.06
C SER A 169 -25.18 -9.98 16.59
N PRO A 170 -26.10 -9.43 15.76
CA PRO A 170 -26.16 -7.98 15.48
C PRO A 170 -27.49 -7.30 15.88
N GLN A 171 -27.52 -5.98 16.05
CA GLN A 171 -28.76 -5.18 16.10
C GLN A 171 -28.61 -3.78 15.51
N ASP A 172 -29.62 -3.36 14.74
CA ASP A 172 -29.79 -2.03 14.13
C ASP A 172 -30.23 -0.98 15.18
N GLY A 173 -29.97 0.31 14.92
CA GLY A 173 -30.48 1.42 15.73
C GLY A 173 -29.96 2.79 15.27
N GLU A 174 -30.87 3.70 14.95
CA GLU A 174 -30.61 4.94 14.22
C GLU A 174 -30.41 6.22 15.07
N GLU A 175 -29.63 7.15 14.53
CA GLU A 175 -29.51 8.62 14.77
C GLU A 175 -29.43 9.23 16.20
N GLU A 176 -28.36 10.01 16.42
CA GLU A 176 -28.49 11.40 16.94
C GLU A 176 -27.50 12.34 16.22
N LEU A 177 -27.84 13.64 16.15
CA LEU A 177 -27.44 14.59 15.10
C LEU A 177 -26.26 15.52 15.42
N LEU A 178 -25.56 15.95 14.36
CA LEU A 178 -24.89 17.27 14.14
C LEU A 178 -23.75 17.68 15.11
N GLU A 179 -22.82 18.59 14.80
CA GLU A 179 -22.53 19.49 13.66
C GLU A 179 -20.97 19.66 13.63
N ILE A 180 -20.26 20.14 12.60
CA ILE A 180 -20.22 21.52 12.06
C ILE A 180 -19.54 21.49 10.67
N MET A 181 -20.23 22.03 9.66
CA MET A 181 -19.81 22.92 8.54
C MET A 181 -18.34 22.82 8.04
N ASP A 182 -18.06 22.55 6.76
CA ASP A 182 -18.31 23.38 5.55
C ASP A 182 -17.72 24.81 5.63
N GLU A 183 -16.56 24.99 5.01
CA GLU A 183 -16.04 26.30 4.57
C GLU A 183 -15.52 26.18 3.14
N THR A 184 -16.43 26.33 2.18
CA THR A 184 -16.09 26.69 0.79
C THR A 184 -16.72 28.03 0.41
N GLU A 185 -15.97 28.82 -0.39
CA GLU A 185 -16.37 30.06 -1.07
C GLU A 185 -16.67 31.34 -0.24
N GLU A 186 -15.64 32.18 -0.06
CA GLU A 186 -15.81 33.62 0.19
C GLU A 186 -15.30 34.46 -1.01
N LEU A 187 -16.11 34.62 -2.07
CA LEU A 187 -16.00 35.70 -3.06
C LEU A 187 -17.38 36.21 -3.52
N ARG A 188 -18.07 36.92 -2.62
CA ARG A 188 -19.06 37.94 -3.00
C ARG A 188 -18.29 39.17 -3.56
N GLU A 189 -18.81 40.02 -4.42
CA GLU A 189 -20.22 40.27 -4.73
C GLU A 189 -20.40 40.90 -6.14
N ALA A 190 -21.59 40.75 -6.72
CA ALA A 190 -21.95 41.37 -8.00
C ALA A 190 -22.40 42.84 -7.82
N GLY A 191 -21.91 43.73 -8.69
CA GLY A 191 -22.26 45.16 -8.70
C GLY A 191 -23.14 45.58 -9.88
N CYS A 192 -24.38 45.06 -9.94
CA CYS A 192 -25.47 45.53 -10.82
C CYS A 192 -26.81 45.22 -10.14
N GLY A 193 -27.76 46.15 -9.96
CA GLY A 193 -27.77 47.58 -10.25
C GLY A 193 -29.15 48.17 -9.90
N CYS A 194 -29.30 49.49 -10.06
CA CYS A 194 -30.58 50.22 -10.07
C CYS A 194 -30.55 51.24 -11.21
#